data_AF-A0A173MCN9-F1
#
_entry.id   AF-A0A173MCN9-F1
#
_cell.length_a   1.000
_cell.length_b   1.000
_cell.length_c   1.000
_cell.angle_alpha   90.00
_cell.angle_beta   90.00
_cell.angle_gamma   90.00
#
_symmetry.space_group_name_H-M   'P 1'
#
loop_
_entity.id
_entity.type
_entity.pdbx_description
1 polymer ?
#
loop_
_entity_poly.entity_id
_entity_poly.type
_entity_poly.pdbx_seq_one_letter_code
_entity_poly.pdbx_strand_id
1 'polypeptide(L)'
;MRIQPLPPDTLDKEIRPVHDEIANLIGRSQSQVTMIDATGALLGPFPAMLHYPQFGIPALSFLRALDMHATLDKRVREVAILTVGAAFSARFELYAHEIMAEAFGIAPDIIASLVAGNHPDGLSEQEAIAHTIARVLVAGRVVPDATYKRAVLLLGQDAVAELFFLIAGYCLIATILNGFDMPVPEHGSDMRAFS
;
A
#
# COMPACT_ATOMS: atom_id res chain seq x y z
N MET A 1 17.79 5.30 3.80
CA MET A 1 17.31 4.21 4.68
C MET A 1 17.91 4.30 6.07
N ARG A 2 17.06 4.20 7.11
CA ARG A 2 17.42 4.30 8.53
C ARG A 2 17.31 2.98 9.29
N ILE A 3 16.83 1.92 8.64
CA ILE A 3 16.69 0.58 9.23
C ILE A 3 17.04 -0.48 8.19
N GLN A 4 17.77 -1.53 8.60
CA GLN A 4 18.24 -2.55 7.65
C GLN A 4 17.23 -3.70 7.54
N PRO A 5 16.98 -4.23 6.32
CA PRO A 5 16.30 -5.50 6.14
C PRO A 5 16.96 -6.61 6.96
N LEU A 6 16.14 -7.52 7.47
CA LEU A 6 16.60 -8.65 8.29
C LEU A 6 16.52 -9.93 7.47
N PRO A 7 17.66 -10.56 7.12
CA PRO A 7 17.65 -11.86 6.50
C PRO A 7 17.01 -12.90 7.43
N PRO A 8 16.24 -13.85 6.91
CA PRO A 8 15.48 -14.81 7.70
C PRO A 8 16.35 -15.60 8.69
N ASP A 9 17.60 -15.89 8.33
CA ASP A 9 18.52 -16.68 9.16
C ASP A 9 19.12 -15.89 10.33
N THR A 10 18.87 -14.58 10.39
CA THR A 10 19.24 -13.70 11.51
C THR A 10 18.11 -13.51 12.52
N LEU A 11 16.89 -13.95 12.19
CA LEU A 11 15.72 -13.77 13.02
C LEU A 11 15.68 -14.78 14.17
N ASP A 12 15.23 -14.33 15.33
CA ASP A 12 14.96 -15.23 16.44
C ASP A 12 13.71 -16.09 16.18
N LYS A 13 13.43 -17.01 17.12
CA LYS A 13 12.31 -17.96 17.02
C LYS A 13 10.94 -17.29 17.15
N GLU A 14 10.86 -16.08 17.67
CA GLU A 14 9.60 -15.35 17.84
C GLU A 14 9.23 -14.59 16.57
N ILE A 15 10.23 -14.02 15.89
CA ILE A 15 10.04 -13.17 14.70
C ILE A 15 10.07 -13.96 13.39
N ARG A 16 10.83 -15.06 13.34
CA ARG A 16 10.94 -15.90 12.13
C ARG A 16 9.58 -16.38 11.59
N PRO A 17 8.61 -16.86 12.40
CA PRO A 17 7.30 -17.26 11.91
C PRO A 17 6.52 -16.10 11.26
N VAL A 18 6.62 -14.89 11.83
CA VAL A 18 5.96 -13.69 11.30
C VAL A 18 6.56 -13.33 9.93
N HIS A 19 7.88 -13.35 9.81
CA HIS A 19 8.57 -13.17 8.54
C HIS A 19 8.09 -14.17 7.47
N ASP A 20 8.12 -15.47 7.79
CA ASP A 20 7.79 -16.53 6.84
C ASP A 20 6.34 -16.43 6.37
N GLU A 21 5.43 -16.06 7.27
CA GLU A 21 4.03 -15.83 6.93
C GLU A 21 3.84 -14.64 5.96
N ILE A 22 4.51 -13.51 6.21
CA ILE A 22 4.48 -12.35 5.33
C ILE A 22 5.06 -12.69 3.95
N ALA A 23 6.21 -13.37 3.91
CA ALA A 23 6.85 -13.77 2.66
C ALA A 23 5.92 -14.64 1.81
N ASN A 24 5.20 -15.58 2.45
CA ASN A 24 4.20 -16.41 1.79
C ASN A 24 2.99 -15.60 1.28
N LEU A 25 2.53 -14.60 2.04
CA LEU A 25 1.40 -13.75 1.64
C LEU A 25 1.74 -12.88 0.42
N ILE A 26 2.91 -12.24 0.44
CA ILE A 26 3.43 -11.42 -0.66
C ILE A 26 3.51 -12.25 -1.94
N GLY A 27 4.10 -13.45 -1.86
CA GLY A 27 4.23 -14.34 -3.02
C GLY A 27 2.90 -14.73 -3.67
N ARG A 28 1.77 -14.62 -2.95
CA ARG A 28 0.42 -14.90 -3.48
C ARG A 28 -0.31 -13.65 -3.98
N SER A 29 -0.15 -12.52 -3.29
CA SER A 29 -1.00 -11.33 -3.45
C SER A 29 -0.35 -10.18 -4.22
N GLN A 30 0.98 -10.09 -4.17
CA GLN A 30 1.77 -9.01 -4.78
C GLN A 30 2.98 -9.57 -5.53
N SER A 31 2.81 -10.70 -6.21
CA SER A 31 3.91 -11.42 -6.87
C SER A 31 4.64 -10.62 -7.96
N GLN A 32 4.04 -9.52 -8.43
CA GLN A 32 4.64 -8.61 -9.40
C GLN A 32 5.52 -7.52 -8.76
N VAL A 33 5.39 -7.29 -7.45
CA VAL A 33 6.15 -6.28 -6.72
C VAL A 33 7.37 -6.92 -6.07
N THR A 34 8.54 -6.29 -6.22
CA THR A 34 9.75 -6.76 -5.54
C THR A 34 9.69 -6.38 -4.06
N MET A 35 9.34 -7.35 -3.22
CA MET A 35 9.18 -7.16 -1.77
C MET A 35 10.11 -8.05 -0.93
N ILE A 36 10.93 -8.88 -1.59
CA ILE A 36 11.91 -9.78 -0.96
C ILE A 36 13.20 -9.65 -1.76
N ASP A 37 14.34 -9.46 -1.09
CA ASP A 37 15.65 -9.40 -1.75
C ASP A 37 16.29 -10.79 -1.97
N ALA A 38 17.48 -10.82 -2.58
CA ALA A 38 18.20 -12.06 -2.88
C ALA A 38 18.61 -12.87 -1.63
N THR A 39 18.60 -12.26 -0.45
CA THR A 39 18.89 -12.92 0.83
C THR A 39 17.63 -13.47 1.50
N GLY A 40 16.46 -13.22 0.92
CA GLY A 40 15.17 -13.58 1.50
C GLY A 40 14.65 -12.54 2.50
N ALA A 41 15.32 -11.39 2.66
CA ALA A 41 14.87 -10.34 3.58
C ALA A 41 13.69 -9.58 2.98
N LEU A 42 12.68 -9.31 3.82
CA LEU A 42 11.51 -8.50 3.44
C LEU A 42 11.88 -7.02 3.27
N LEU A 43 11.33 -6.37 2.24
CA LEU A 43 11.56 -4.97 1.88
C LEU A 43 10.37 -4.06 2.28
N GLY A 44 10.47 -2.75 1.99
CA GLY A 44 9.37 -1.82 2.22
C GLY A 44 9.08 -1.58 3.70
N PRO A 45 7.84 -1.76 4.19
CA PRO A 45 7.51 -1.48 5.59
C PRO A 45 8.01 -2.58 6.56
N PHE A 46 8.32 -3.78 6.06
CA PHE A 46 8.54 -4.95 6.90
C PHE A 46 9.81 -4.89 7.76
N PRO A 47 10.96 -4.35 7.32
CA PRO A 47 12.12 -4.18 8.21
C PRO A 47 11.76 -3.44 9.50
N ALA A 48 11.05 -2.30 9.39
CA ALA A 48 10.58 -1.55 10.55
C ALA A 48 9.69 -2.40 11.48
N MET A 49 8.80 -3.19 10.91
CA MET A 49 7.87 -4.03 11.68
C MET A 49 8.58 -5.19 12.39
N LEU A 50 9.61 -5.78 11.78
CA LEU A 50 10.37 -6.89 12.36
C LEU A 50 11.36 -6.41 13.44
N HIS A 51 11.98 -5.24 13.29
CA HIS A 51 12.84 -4.65 14.32
C HIS A 51 12.05 -4.16 15.53
N TYR A 52 10.80 -3.76 15.34
CA TYR A 52 9.91 -3.27 16.40
C TYR A 52 8.62 -4.10 16.49
N PRO A 53 8.72 -5.40 16.83
CA PRO A 53 7.62 -6.35 16.73
C PRO A 53 6.42 -6.00 17.62
N GLN A 54 6.65 -5.32 18.75
CA GLN A 54 5.59 -4.81 19.63
C GLN A 54 4.63 -3.83 18.94
N PHE A 55 5.07 -3.17 17.87
CA PHE A 55 4.24 -2.30 17.04
C PHE A 55 3.95 -2.93 15.66
N GLY A 56 4.92 -3.63 15.10
CA GLY A 56 4.83 -4.25 13.77
C GLY A 56 3.80 -5.36 13.67
N ILE A 57 3.77 -6.28 14.64
CA ILE A 57 2.83 -7.42 14.60
C ILE A 57 1.36 -6.95 14.65
N PRO A 58 0.95 -6.03 15.54
CA PRO A 58 -0.40 -5.47 15.51
C PRO A 58 -0.71 -4.72 14.20
N ALA A 59 0.23 -3.94 13.67
CA ALA A 59 0.05 -3.23 12.40
C ALA A 59 -0.19 -4.19 11.23
N LEU A 60 0.60 -5.27 11.14
CA LEU A 60 0.44 -6.31 10.13
C LEU A 60 -0.89 -7.05 10.27
N SER A 61 -1.31 -7.32 11.50
CA SER A 61 -2.59 -7.97 11.78
C SER A 61 -3.76 -7.10 11.33
N PHE A 62 -3.67 -5.78 11.53
CA PHE A 62 -4.65 -4.83 11.02
C PHE A 62 -4.71 -4.80 9.48
N LEU A 63 -3.56 -4.73 8.81
CA LEU A 63 -3.50 -4.77 7.34
C LEU A 63 -4.01 -6.10 6.78
N ARG A 64 -3.69 -7.22 7.43
CA ARG A 64 -4.22 -8.54 7.05
C ARG A 64 -5.73 -8.60 7.15
N ALA A 65 -6.33 -8.01 8.19
CA ALA A 65 -7.77 -7.96 8.33
C ALA A 65 -8.42 -7.22 7.14
N LEU A 66 -7.79 -6.13 6.65
CA LEU A 66 -8.27 -5.41 5.47
C LEU A 66 -8.25 -6.26 4.19
N ASP A 67 -7.31 -7.18 4.05
CA ASP A 67 -7.25 -8.08 2.89
C ASP A 67 -8.19 -9.28 3.04
N MET A 68 -8.24 -9.90 4.22
CA MET A 68 -9.10 -11.06 4.51
C MET A 68 -10.59 -10.73 4.41
N HIS A 69 -10.97 -9.50 4.72
CA HIS A 69 -12.35 -9.03 4.72
C HIS A 69 -12.63 -8.04 3.59
N ALA A 70 -11.78 -8.00 2.56
CA ALA A 70 -11.95 -7.10 1.44
C ALA A 70 -13.28 -7.32 0.70
N THR A 71 -14.06 -6.25 0.55
CA THR A 71 -15.31 -6.18 -0.22
C THR A 71 -15.24 -5.13 -1.32
N LEU A 72 -14.36 -4.13 -1.19
CA LEU A 72 -14.12 -3.15 -2.24
C LEU A 72 -13.50 -3.79 -3.48
N ASP A 73 -13.90 -3.30 -4.65
CA ASP A 73 -13.22 -3.62 -5.90
C ASP A 73 -11.73 -3.24 -5.81
N LYS A 74 -10.88 -4.08 -6.40
CA LYS A 74 -9.43 -3.92 -6.32
C LYS A 74 -8.96 -2.58 -6.87
N ARG A 75 -9.57 -2.09 -7.96
CA ARG A 75 -9.22 -0.79 -8.55
C ARG A 75 -9.60 0.36 -7.62
N VAL A 76 -10.74 0.26 -6.94
CA VAL A 76 -11.17 1.25 -5.95
C VAL A 76 -10.18 1.33 -4.78
N ARG A 77 -9.68 0.16 -4.32
CA ARG A 77 -8.62 0.10 -3.30
C ARG A 77 -7.34 0.77 -3.79
N GLU A 78 -6.84 0.41 -4.96
CA GLU A 78 -5.59 1.00 -5.50
C GLU A 78 -5.70 2.51 -5.71
N VAL A 79 -6.85 3.02 -6.17
CA VAL A 79 -7.06 4.47 -6.30
C VAL A 79 -6.97 5.17 -4.95
N ALA A 80 -7.55 4.61 -3.89
CA ALA A 80 -7.43 5.16 -2.54
C ALA A 80 -5.97 5.11 -2.04
N ILE A 81 -5.28 4.00 -2.28
CA ILE A 81 -3.90 3.79 -1.84
C ILE A 81 -2.93 4.75 -2.55
N LEU A 82 -2.98 4.84 -3.88
CA LEU A 82 -2.17 5.79 -4.66
C LEU A 82 -2.44 7.24 -4.23
N THR A 83 -3.69 7.57 -3.88
CA THR A 83 -4.03 8.90 -3.36
C THR A 83 -3.35 9.17 -2.01
N VAL A 84 -3.29 8.19 -1.12
CA VAL A 84 -2.55 8.29 0.15
C VAL A 84 -1.06 8.41 -0.12
N GLY A 85 -0.48 7.52 -0.92
CA GLY A 85 0.93 7.52 -1.27
C GLY A 85 1.38 8.87 -1.84
N ALA A 86 0.58 9.48 -2.73
CA ALA A 86 0.86 10.78 -3.31
C ALA A 86 0.81 11.90 -2.26
N ALA A 87 -0.18 11.90 -1.37
CA ALA A 87 -0.32 12.89 -0.30
C ALA A 87 0.87 12.89 0.67
N PHE A 88 1.47 11.73 0.91
CA PHE A 88 2.65 11.57 1.76
C PHE A 88 3.97 11.61 0.98
N SER A 89 3.95 11.65 -0.36
CA SER A 89 5.14 11.41 -1.20
C SER A 89 5.88 10.12 -0.82
N ALA A 90 5.12 9.07 -0.48
CA ALA A 90 5.64 7.80 0.01
C ALA A 90 6.19 6.94 -1.13
N ARG A 91 7.46 7.15 -1.48
CA ARG A 91 8.11 6.58 -2.68
C ARG A 91 7.95 5.07 -2.82
N PHE A 92 8.10 4.31 -1.73
CA PHE A 92 7.96 2.85 -1.77
C PHE A 92 6.52 2.41 -1.97
N GLU A 93 5.57 3.10 -1.31
CA GLU A 93 4.14 2.82 -1.47
C GLU A 93 3.71 3.08 -2.92
N LEU A 94 4.11 4.23 -3.48
CA LEU A 94 3.85 4.56 -4.88
C LEU A 94 4.45 3.52 -5.82
N TYR A 95 5.72 3.15 -5.65
CA TYR A 95 6.36 2.08 -6.44
C TYR A 95 5.56 0.77 -6.43
N ALA A 96 5.16 0.31 -5.25
CA ALA A 96 4.45 -0.96 -5.12
C ALA A 96 3.05 -0.89 -5.74
N HIS A 97 2.33 0.20 -5.49
CA HIS A 97 0.93 0.33 -5.88
C HIS A 97 0.73 0.84 -7.31
N GLU A 98 1.72 1.46 -7.94
CA GLU A 98 1.73 1.68 -9.39
C GLU A 98 1.68 0.34 -10.13
N ILE A 99 2.56 -0.61 -9.75
CA ILE A 99 2.59 -1.97 -10.33
C ILE A 99 1.27 -2.71 -10.10
N MET A 100 0.70 -2.62 -8.90
CA MET A 100 -0.57 -3.28 -8.58
C MET A 100 -1.75 -2.64 -9.33
N ALA A 101 -1.80 -1.32 -9.43
CA ALA A 101 -2.81 -0.60 -10.19
C ALA A 101 -2.79 -0.98 -11.68
N GLU A 102 -1.59 -1.07 -12.28
CA GLU A 102 -1.41 -1.56 -13.66
C GLU A 102 -1.90 -3.01 -13.79
N ALA A 103 -1.56 -3.88 -12.84
CA ALA A 103 -1.98 -5.27 -12.83
C ALA A 103 -3.50 -5.45 -12.75
N PHE A 104 -4.21 -4.50 -12.13
CA PHE A 104 -5.68 -4.45 -12.08
C PHE A 104 -6.30 -3.62 -13.21
N GLY A 105 -5.48 -3.23 -14.20
CA GLY A 105 -5.91 -2.61 -15.45
C GLY A 105 -6.25 -1.12 -15.34
N ILE A 106 -5.77 -0.42 -14.31
CA ILE A 106 -5.90 1.04 -14.27
C ILE A 106 -4.97 1.61 -15.34
N ALA A 107 -5.48 2.55 -16.14
CA ALA A 107 -4.74 3.09 -17.27
C ALA A 107 -3.50 3.88 -16.79
N PRO A 108 -2.35 3.79 -17.49
CA PRO A 108 -1.10 4.43 -17.04
C PRO A 108 -1.20 5.95 -16.83
N ASP A 109 -2.02 6.64 -17.63
CA ASP A 109 -2.28 8.08 -17.51
C ASP A 109 -3.07 8.43 -16.24
N ILE A 110 -4.05 7.59 -15.86
CA ILE A 110 -4.77 7.71 -14.59
C ILE A 110 -3.81 7.50 -13.41
N ILE A 111 -2.98 6.46 -13.47
CA ILE A 111 -1.98 6.15 -12.43
C ILE A 111 -1.02 7.33 -12.28
N ALA A 112 -0.42 7.81 -13.37
CA ALA A 112 0.51 8.93 -13.35
C ALA A 112 -0.13 10.21 -12.77
N SER A 113 -1.41 10.46 -13.09
CA SER A 113 -2.16 11.59 -12.52
C SER A 113 -2.37 11.45 -11.01
N LEU A 114 -2.74 10.26 -10.52
CA LEU A 114 -2.89 9.99 -9.08
C LEU A 114 -1.56 10.16 -8.33
N VAL A 115 -0.48 9.59 -8.87
CA VAL A 115 0.88 9.68 -8.32
C VAL A 115 1.34 11.14 -8.22
N ALA A 116 0.99 11.96 -9.22
CA ALA A 116 1.26 13.40 -9.23
C ALA A 116 0.38 14.20 -8.24
N GLY A 117 -0.54 13.54 -7.52
CA GLY A 117 -1.47 14.17 -6.59
C GLY A 117 -2.63 14.91 -7.26
N ASN A 118 -2.87 14.66 -8.55
CA ASN A 118 -3.91 15.30 -9.34
C ASN A 118 -5.23 14.51 -9.29
N HIS A 119 -6.26 15.10 -9.91
CA HIS A 119 -7.54 14.43 -10.14
C HIS A 119 -7.57 13.89 -11.57
N PRO A 120 -7.44 12.57 -11.80
CA PRO A 120 -7.54 11.98 -13.13
C PRO A 120 -8.96 12.06 -13.69
N ASP A 121 -9.06 12.40 -14.97
CA ASP A 121 -10.23 12.08 -15.77
C ASP A 121 -10.28 10.56 -16.02
N GLY A 122 -11.48 9.99 -16.21
CA GLY A 122 -11.64 8.58 -16.59
C GLY A 122 -11.78 7.58 -15.44
N LEU A 123 -11.74 8.03 -14.18
CA LEU A 123 -12.18 7.20 -13.05
C LEU A 123 -13.68 6.88 -13.17
N SER A 124 -14.04 5.64 -12.82
CA SER A 124 -15.43 5.27 -12.54
C SER A 124 -15.97 6.05 -11.34
N GLU A 125 -17.30 6.08 -11.16
CA GLU A 125 -17.90 6.78 -10.02
C GLU A 125 -17.41 6.25 -8.66
N GLN A 126 -17.18 4.93 -8.57
CA GLN A 126 -16.69 4.26 -7.35
C GLN A 126 -15.23 4.61 -7.06
N GLU A 127 -14.38 4.66 -8.09
CA GLU A 127 -12.99 5.06 -7.95
C GLU A 127 -12.88 6.56 -7.59
N ALA A 128 -13.66 7.41 -8.25
CA ALA A 128 -13.65 8.86 -8.02
C ALA A 128 -14.10 9.22 -6.61
N ILE A 129 -15.13 8.54 -6.06
CA ILE A 129 -15.57 8.80 -4.67
C ILE A 129 -14.53 8.32 -3.66
N ALA A 130 -13.82 7.22 -3.94
CA ALA A 130 -12.73 6.73 -3.09
C ALA A 130 -11.54 7.69 -3.07
N HIS A 131 -11.10 8.16 -4.24
CA HIS A 131 -10.07 9.21 -4.35
C HIS A 131 -10.47 10.48 -3.58
N THR A 132 -11.72 10.93 -3.75
CA THR A 132 -12.23 12.13 -3.06
C THR A 132 -12.19 11.98 -1.54
N ILE A 133 -12.67 10.84 -1.02
CA ILE A 133 -12.63 10.55 0.41
C ILE A 133 -11.20 10.46 0.93
N ALA A 134 -10.32 9.74 0.22
CA ALA A 134 -8.91 9.64 0.58
C ALA A 134 -8.26 11.02 0.69
N ARG A 135 -8.45 11.90 -0.30
CA ARG A 135 -7.96 13.29 -0.27
C ARG A 135 -8.46 14.09 0.92
N VAL A 136 -9.72 13.92 1.31
CA VAL A 136 -10.28 14.62 2.48
C VAL A 136 -9.62 14.13 3.77
N LEU A 137 -9.52 12.81 3.95
CA LEU A 137 -9.02 12.20 5.18
C LEU A 137 -7.51 12.42 5.37
N VAL A 138 -6.69 12.31 4.32
CA VAL A 138 -5.24 12.59 4.41
C VAL A 138 -4.95 14.06 4.70
N ALA A 139 -5.87 14.96 4.36
CA ALA A 139 -5.80 16.37 4.74
C ALA A 139 -6.25 16.65 6.19
N GLY A 140 -6.56 15.61 6.97
CA GLY A 140 -7.01 15.73 8.36
C GLY A 140 -8.40 16.33 8.51
N ARG A 141 -9.27 16.17 7.51
CA ARG A 141 -10.61 16.79 7.48
C ARG A 141 -11.72 15.75 7.65
N VAL A 142 -12.87 16.22 8.12
CA VAL A 142 -14.09 15.41 8.20
C VAL A 142 -14.67 15.22 6.80
N VAL A 143 -15.09 14.00 6.48
CA VAL A 143 -15.81 13.69 5.23
C VAL A 143 -17.16 14.41 5.22
N PRO A 144 -17.45 15.28 4.23
CA PRO A 144 -18.75 15.96 4.16
C PRO A 144 -19.91 14.97 4.03
N ASP A 145 -21.05 15.27 4.67
CA ASP A 145 -22.26 14.43 4.65
C ASP A 145 -22.70 14.03 3.23
N ALA A 146 -22.65 14.97 2.28
CA ALA A 146 -23.03 14.70 0.90
C ALA A 146 -22.08 13.67 0.25
N THR A 147 -20.77 13.77 0.52
CA THR A 147 -19.75 12.83 0.06
C THR A 147 -19.96 11.46 0.69
N TYR A 148 -20.19 11.40 2.00
CA TYR A 148 -20.48 10.14 2.71
C TYR A 148 -21.73 9.45 2.15
N LYS A 149 -22.85 10.18 2.03
CA LYS A 149 -24.10 9.63 1.48
C LYS A 149 -23.91 9.12 0.05
N ARG A 150 -23.18 9.86 -0.80
CA ARG A 150 -22.86 9.42 -2.15
C ARG A 150 -22.00 8.15 -2.16
N ALA A 151 -21.00 8.06 -1.29
CA ALA A 151 -20.16 6.87 -1.15
C ALA A 151 -20.97 5.65 -0.72
N VAL A 152 -21.86 5.79 0.27
CA VAL A 152 -22.74 4.69 0.69
C VAL A 152 -23.66 4.23 -0.43
N LEU A 153 -24.19 5.15 -1.24
CA LEU A 153 -25.01 4.79 -2.41
C LEU A 153 -24.21 4.02 -3.48
N LEU A 154 -22.93 4.33 -3.65
CA LEU A 154 -22.09 3.76 -4.71
C LEU A 154 -21.40 2.45 -4.30
N LEU A 155 -20.97 2.35 -3.04
CA LEU A 155 -20.12 1.28 -2.53
C LEU A 155 -20.86 0.36 -1.54
N GLY A 156 -21.91 0.87 -0.88
CA GLY A 156 -22.51 0.23 0.29
C GLY A 156 -21.84 0.64 1.60
N GLN A 157 -22.54 0.44 2.71
CA GLN A 157 -22.10 0.92 4.02
C GLN A 157 -20.84 0.22 4.53
N ASP A 158 -20.77 -1.10 4.38
CA ASP A 158 -19.63 -1.90 4.85
C ASP A 158 -18.35 -1.58 4.06
N ALA A 159 -18.47 -1.41 2.74
CA ALA A 159 -17.36 -1.03 1.87
C ALA A 159 -16.86 0.41 2.15
N VAL A 160 -17.73 1.33 2.56
CA VAL A 160 -17.31 2.67 3.03
C VAL A 160 -16.53 2.58 4.34
N ALA A 161 -16.96 1.72 5.27
CA ALA A 161 -16.21 1.47 6.49
C ALA A 161 -14.83 0.86 6.18
N GLU A 162 -14.78 -0.16 5.32
CA GLU A 162 -13.54 -0.73 4.80
C GLU A 162 -12.62 0.34 4.19
N LEU A 163 -13.16 1.23 3.35
CA LEU A 163 -12.39 2.32 2.73
C LEU A 163 -11.72 3.22 3.77
N PHE A 164 -12.41 3.56 4.86
CA PHE A 164 -11.83 4.38 5.93
C PHE A 164 -10.68 3.67 6.64
N PHE A 165 -10.86 2.39 6.98
CA PHE A 165 -9.79 1.60 7.59
C PHE A 165 -8.62 1.37 6.63
N LEU A 166 -8.90 1.18 5.33
CA LEU A 166 -7.88 1.07 4.28
C LEU A 166 -7.03 2.33 4.22
N ILE A 167 -7.68 3.51 4.12
CA ILE A 167 -6.98 4.80 4.08
C ILE A 167 -6.13 5.00 5.35
N ALA A 168 -6.66 4.67 6.53
CA ALA A 168 -5.90 4.76 7.77
C ALA A 168 -4.68 3.82 7.79
N GLY A 169 -4.84 2.60 7.29
CA GLY A 169 -3.76 1.62 7.18
C GLY A 169 -2.64 2.08 6.26
N TYR A 170 -2.98 2.65 5.11
CA TYR A 170 -1.97 3.17 4.18
C TYR A 170 -1.36 4.49 4.67
N CYS A 171 -2.07 5.32 5.43
CA CYS A 171 -1.43 6.45 6.14
C CYS A 171 -0.37 5.96 7.14
N LEU A 172 -0.65 4.87 7.86
CA LEU A 172 0.32 4.23 8.76
C LEU A 172 1.53 3.70 7.98
N ILE A 173 1.32 2.98 6.87
CA ILE A 173 2.40 2.47 6.02
C ILE A 173 3.24 3.60 5.43
N ALA A 174 2.62 4.58 4.79
CA ALA A 174 3.30 5.76 4.25
C ALA A 174 4.15 6.48 5.30
N THR A 175 3.63 6.63 6.53
CA THR A 175 4.35 7.23 7.65
C THR A 175 5.58 6.40 8.06
N ILE A 176 5.44 5.08 8.16
CA ILE A 176 6.55 4.18 8.49
C ILE A 176 7.62 4.24 7.40
N LEU A 177 7.22 4.13 6.12
CA LEU A 177 8.13 4.15 4.97
C LEU A 177 8.95 5.45 4.92
N ASN A 178 8.29 6.59 5.07
CA ASN A 178 8.96 7.89 5.08
C ASN A 178 9.79 8.11 6.35
N GLY A 179 9.28 7.70 7.51
CA GLY A 179 9.96 7.80 8.79
C GLY A 179 11.29 7.05 8.80
N PHE A 180 11.36 5.89 8.16
CA PHE A 180 12.59 5.11 8.02
C PHE A 180 13.35 5.35 6.70
N ASP A 181 12.88 6.26 5.85
CA ASP A 181 13.50 6.59 4.55
C ASP A 181 13.74 5.33 3.70
N MET A 182 12.69 4.52 3.55
CA MET A 182 12.78 3.23 2.88
C MET A 182 12.99 3.40 1.37
N PRO A 183 14.03 2.78 0.79
CA PRO A 183 14.33 2.89 -0.63
C PRO A 183 13.44 1.95 -1.43
N VAL A 184 13.06 2.37 -2.63
CA VAL A 184 12.52 1.45 -3.64
C VAL A 184 13.59 0.45 -4.04
N PRO A 185 13.24 -0.81 -4.37
CA PRO A 185 14.19 -1.74 -4.94
C PRO A 185 14.81 -1.14 -6.21
N GLU A 186 16.11 -1.32 -6.39
CA GLU A 186 16.72 -0.99 -7.67
C GLU A 186 16.08 -1.91 -8.73
N HIS A 187 15.47 -1.32 -9.76
CA HIS A 187 15.18 -2.08 -10.97
C HIS A 187 16.53 -2.59 -11.45
N GLY A 188 16.70 -3.90 -11.61
CA GLY A 188 17.92 -4.48 -12.11
C GLY A 188 18.29 -3.90 -13.46
N SER A 189 19.05 -2.81 -13.47
CA SER A 189 19.65 -2.23 -14.66
C SER A 189 20.80 -3.14 -15.07
N ASP A 190 20.67 -3.67 -16.29
CA ASP A 190 21.68 -4.31 -17.11
C ASP A 190 22.33 -5.62 -16.64
N MET A 191 21.69 -6.74 -17.04
CA MET A 191 22.40 -7.96 -17.44
C MET A 191 22.37 -8.20 -18.96
N ARG A 192 22.14 -7.16 -19.77
CA ARG A 192 22.27 -7.19 -21.24
C ARG A 192 23.03 -5.99 -21.77
N ALA A 193 24.26 -5.82 -21.31
CA ALA A 193 25.21 -4.92 -21.95
C ALA A 193 26.64 -5.48 -21.96
N PHE A 194 26.83 -6.80 -22.11
CA PHE A 194 28.08 -7.40 -22.59
C PHE A 194 27.80 -8.78 -23.21
N SER A 195 27.51 -8.78 -24.52
CA SER A 195 27.88 -9.84 -25.47
C SER A 195 27.66 -9.33 -26.89
#